data_AF-A0AAT9SYD7-F1
#
_entry.id   AF-A0AAT9SYD7-F1
#
_cell.length_a   1.000
_cell.length_b   1.000
_cell.length_c   1.000
_cell.angle_alpha   90.00
_cell.angle_beta   90.00
_cell.angle_gamma   90.00
#
_symmetry.space_group_name_H-M   'P 1'
#
loop_
_entity.id
_entity.type
_entity.pdbx_description
1 polymer ?
#
loop_
_entity_poly.entity_id
_entity_poly.type
_entity_poly.pdbx_seq_one_letter_code
_entity_poly.pdbx_strand_id
1 'polypeptide(L)'
;MKQKAQDLASLKPDSDDNQDDATPDRSMTPLEAASFIESMTAELRIMARDTKLNTLSYFLEMARVEASAEIVRQARSSDDSQ
;
A
#
# COMPACT_ATOMS: atom_id res chain seq x y z
N MET A 1 21.11 38.22 -30.16
CA MET A 1 21.26 37.31 -29.01
C MET A 1 20.12 36.30 -29.03
N LYS A 2 20.48 35.01 -29.11
CA LYS A 2 19.81 33.76 -28.70
C LYS A 2 18.27 33.61 -28.78
N GLN A 3 17.89 32.50 -29.43
CA GLN A 3 16.97 31.41 -29.01
C GLN A 3 16.05 31.02 -30.18
N LYS A 4 15.80 29.75 -30.51
CA LYS A 4 16.33 28.44 -30.11
C LYS A 4 15.81 27.48 -31.19
N ALA A 5 16.70 26.72 -31.83
CA ALA A 5 16.34 25.59 -32.66
C ALA A 5 15.78 24.48 -31.76
N GLN A 6 14.47 24.21 -31.80
CA GLN A 6 13.83 23.02 -31.23
C GLN A 6 12.54 22.72 -32.01
N ASP A 7 12.70 22.41 -33.28
CA ASP A 7 11.73 21.63 -34.05
C ASP A 7 12.41 20.28 -34.34
N LEU A 8 11.68 19.17 -34.23
CA LEU A 8 12.12 17.76 -34.08
C LEU A 8 12.06 17.23 -32.63
N ALA A 9 10.84 17.06 -32.11
CA ALA A 9 10.51 15.95 -31.21
C ALA A 9 8.98 15.70 -31.16
N SER A 10 8.32 15.70 -32.32
CA SER A 10 7.01 15.05 -32.46
C SER A 10 7.24 13.54 -32.64
N LEU A 11 7.41 12.85 -31.53
CA LEU A 11 7.28 11.40 -31.44
C LEU A 11 6.24 11.13 -30.36
N LYS A 12 4.97 11.12 -30.76
CA LYS A 12 3.92 10.43 -30.00
C LYS A 12 4.14 8.93 -30.23
N PRO A 13 4.39 8.12 -29.19
CA PRO A 13 4.13 6.71 -29.31
C PRO A 13 2.61 6.53 -29.20
N ASP A 14 1.97 6.37 -30.37
CA ASP A 14 0.74 5.60 -30.44
C ASP A 14 1.08 4.15 -30.04
N SER A 15 0.35 3.63 -29.07
CA SER A 15 -0.15 2.25 -28.95
C SER A 15 -0.63 2.04 -27.53
N ASP A 16 -1.86 2.52 -27.33
CA ASP A 16 -2.72 2.29 -26.18
C ASP A 16 -3.20 0.83 -26.22
N ASP A 17 -2.34 -0.10 -25.82
CA ASP A 17 -2.65 -1.53 -25.73
C ASP A 17 -2.09 -2.16 -24.45
N ASN A 18 -2.19 -1.42 -23.34
CA ASN A 18 -2.05 -2.00 -22.01
C ASN A 18 -3.45 -2.18 -21.44
N GLN A 19 -3.94 -3.40 -21.65
CA GLN A 19 -5.04 -4.04 -20.93
C GLN A 19 -5.22 -3.42 -19.54
N ASP A 20 -6.37 -2.78 -19.37
CA ASP A 20 -7.27 -2.81 -18.21
C ASP A 20 -6.79 -3.71 -17.04
N ASP A 21 -5.69 -3.35 -16.38
CA ASP A 21 -5.45 -3.75 -15.00
C ASP A 21 -6.26 -2.77 -14.16
N ALA A 22 -7.57 -3.02 -14.13
CA ALA A 22 -8.53 -2.28 -13.34
C ALA A 22 -8.26 -2.55 -11.86
N THR A 23 -7.14 -2.03 -11.34
CA THR A 23 -6.96 -1.83 -9.92
C THR A 23 -8.12 -0.95 -9.47
N PRO A 24 -8.91 -1.35 -8.46
CA PRO A 24 -10.03 -0.55 -8.00
C PRO A 24 -9.52 0.86 -7.69
N ASP A 25 -10.02 1.86 -8.42
CA ASP A 25 -9.65 3.29 -8.31
C ASP A 25 -10.02 3.90 -6.93
N ARG A 26 -10.50 3.08 -5.99
CA ARG A 26 -10.74 3.51 -4.62
C ARG A 26 -9.47 3.35 -3.81
N SER A 27 -8.82 4.47 -3.51
CA SER A 27 -7.83 4.56 -2.46
C SER A 27 -8.41 4.02 -1.14
N MET A 28 -7.76 3.00 -0.54
CA MET A 28 -8.15 2.50 0.78
C MET A 28 -8.06 3.61 1.82
N THR A 29 -9.05 3.67 2.70
CA THR A 29 -8.95 4.52 3.89
C THR A 29 -7.83 4.02 4.81
N PRO A 30 -7.25 4.89 5.66
CA PRO A 30 -6.24 4.47 6.63
C PRO A 30 -6.70 3.31 7.52
N LEU A 31 -7.98 3.32 7.94
CA LEU A 31 -8.56 2.23 8.73
C LEU A 31 -8.64 0.92 7.94
N GLU A 32 -9.12 0.96 6.69
CA GLU A 32 -9.17 -0.23 5.81
C GLU A 32 -7.77 -0.81 5.58
N ALA A 33 -6.77 0.05 5.35
CA ALA A 33 -5.39 -0.37 5.18
C ALA A 33 -4.82 -1.00 6.46
N ALA A 34 -5.05 -0.40 7.63
CA ALA A 34 -4.59 -0.93 8.90
C ALA A 34 -5.23 -2.30 9.21
N SER A 35 -6.55 -2.45 9.04
CA SER A 35 -7.24 -3.73 9.23
C SER A 35 -6.77 -4.81 8.26
N PHE A 36 -6.50 -4.45 7.00
CA PHE A 36 -5.94 -5.37 6.02
C PHE A 36 -4.54 -5.86 6.44
N ILE A 37 -3.66 -4.93 6.80
CA ILE A 37 -2.28 -5.26 7.23
C ILE A 37 -2.30 -6.13 8.49
N GLU A 38 -3.15 -5.83 9.48
CA GLU A 38 -3.29 -6.62 10.70
C GLU A 38 -3.64 -8.09 10.38
N SER A 39 -4.64 -8.29 9.52
CA SER A 39 -5.11 -9.64 9.15
C SER A 39 -4.07 -10.39 8.32
N MET A 40 -3.53 -9.75 7.28
CA MET A 40 -2.53 -10.34 6.39
C MET A 40 -1.25 -10.74 7.14
N THR A 41 -0.75 -9.88 8.02
CA THR A 41 0.46 -10.16 8.78
C THR A 41 0.28 -11.28 9.80
N ALA A 42 -0.93 -11.47 10.34
CA ALA A 42 -1.26 -12.61 11.19
C ALA A 42 -1.12 -13.95 10.44
N GLU A 43 -1.67 -14.03 9.23
CA GLU A 43 -1.60 -15.24 8.39
C GLU A 43 -0.16 -15.54 7.94
N LEU A 44 0.55 -14.53 7.43
CA LEU A 44 1.95 -14.66 7.01
C LEU A 44 2.84 -15.10 8.18
N ARG A 45 2.55 -14.65 9.40
CA ARG A 45 3.32 -15.03 10.57
C ARG A 45 3.19 -16.52 10.89
N ILE A 46 1.99 -17.09 10.71
CA ILE A 46 1.77 -18.53 10.91
C ILE A 46 2.62 -19.30 9.89
N MET A 47 2.55 -18.92 8.61
CA MET A 47 3.37 -19.54 7.55
C MET A 47 4.89 -19.41 7.83
N ALA A 48 5.33 -18.25 8.32
CA ALA A 48 6.73 -18.02 8.68
C ALA A 48 7.18 -18.89 9.87
N ARG A 49 6.31 -19.13 10.85
CA ARG A 49 6.60 -20.03 11.98
C ARG A 49 6.70 -21.48 11.51
N ASP A 50 5.78 -21.93 10.68
CA ASP A 50 5.74 -23.30 10.17
C ASP A 50 6.98 -23.65 9.34
N THR A 51 7.52 -22.65 8.64
CA THR A 51 8.77 -22.74 7.86
C THR A 51 10.04 -22.40 8.65
N LYS A 52 9.93 -22.15 9.96
CA LYS A 52 11.04 -21.80 10.88
C LYS A 52 11.79 -20.51 10.52
N LEU A 53 11.12 -19.58 9.82
CA LEU A 53 11.63 -18.25 9.52
C LEU A 53 11.40 -17.30 10.71
N ASN A 54 12.11 -17.54 11.80
CA ASN A 54 11.87 -16.86 13.09
C ASN A 54 11.95 -15.33 13.02
N THR A 55 12.96 -14.79 12.33
CA THR A 55 13.13 -13.34 12.18
C THR A 55 11.98 -12.72 11.38
N LEU A 56 11.53 -13.40 10.32
CA LEU A 56 10.37 -12.94 9.54
C LEU A 56 9.09 -13.00 10.38
N SER A 57 8.86 -14.10 11.12
CA SER A 57 7.73 -14.21 12.05
C SER A 57 7.73 -13.08 13.09
N TYR A 58 8.90 -12.65 13.56
CA TYR A 58 9.02 -11.53 14.48
C TYR A 58 8.62 -10.21 13.82
N PHE A 59 9.15 -9.89 12.63
CA PHE A 59 8.78 -8.66 11.92
C PHE A 59 7.30 -8.60 11.56
N LEU A 60 6.70 -9.74 11.20
CA LEU A 60 5.26 -9.82 10.93
C LEU A 60 4.43 -9.57 12.18
N GLU A 61 4.87 -10.03 13.36
CA GLU A 61 4.20 -9.66 14.62
C GLU A 61 4.32 -8.17 14.91
N MET A 62 5.50 -7.58 14.69
CA MET A 62 5.70 -6.14 14.90
C MET A 62 4.80 -5.30 14.00
N ALA A 63 4.70 -5.66 12.71
CA ALA A 63 3.82 -5.00 11.77
C ALA A 63 2.34 -5.14 12.18
N ARG A 64 1.94 -6.32 12.67
CA ARG A 64 0.59 -6.56 13.18
C ARG A 64 0.25 -5.66 14.37
N VAL A 65 1.16 -5.57 15.34
CA VAL A 65 0.99 -4.72 16.54
C VAL A 65 0.84 -3.25 16.16
N GLU A 66 1.63 -2.74 15.21
CA GLU A 66 1.51 -1.36 14.75
C GLU A 66 0.19 -1.11 14.02
N ALA A 67 -0.26 -2.06 13.18
CA ALA A 67 -1.55 -1.98 12.51
C ALA A 67 -2.72 -1.96 13.51
N SER A 68 -2.70 -2.82 14.53
CA SER A 68 -3.68 -2.79 15.63
C SER A 68 -3.68 -1.44 16.35
N ALA A 69 -2.50 -0.86 16.60
CA ALA A 69 -2.39 0.45 17.24
C ALA A 69 -2.98 1.56 16.37
N GLU A 70 -2.78 1.50 15.05
CA GLU A 70 -3.36 2.46 14.10
C GLU A 70 -4.89 2.37 14.07
N ILE A 71 -5.47 1.16 14.09
CA ILE A 71 -6.93 0.99 14.17
C ILE A 71 -7.51 1.71 15.39
N VAL A 72 -6.86 1.58 16.55
CA VAL A 72 -7.28 2.25 17.78
C VAL A 72 -7.14 3.78 17.66
N ARG A 73 -6.08 4.28 17.03
CA ARG A 73 -5.89 5.72 16.79
C ARG A 73 -7.01 6.28 15.88
N GLN A 74 -7.33 5.59 14.80
CA GLN A 74 -8.38 5.98 13.86
C GLN A 74 -9.78 5.96 14.47
N ALA A 75 -10.06 4.98 15.34
CA ALA A 75 -11.32 4.91 16.08
C ALA A 75 -11.50 6.13 16.99
N ARG A 76 -10.44 6.54 17.71
CA ARG A 76 -10.47 7.72 18.59
C ARG A 76 -10.61 9.04 17.84
N SER A 77 -9.92 9.21 16.71
CA SER A 77 -10.03 10.43 15.91
C SER A 77 -11.41 10.62 15.28
N SER A 78 -12.15 9.52 15.08
CA SER A 78 -13.52 9.56 14.57
C SER A 78 -14.51 10.05 15.62
N ASP A 79 -14.32 9.65 16.89
CA ASP A 79 -15.15 10.09 18.03
C ASP A 79 -14.96 11.57 18.37
N ASP A 80 -13.73 12.10 18.26
CA ASP A 80 -13.43 13.52 18.53
C ASP A 80 -13.97 14.49 17.46
N SER A 81 -14.42 13.96 16.32
CA SER A 81 -14.94 14.75 15.20
C SER A 81 -16.48 14.83 15.16
N GLN A 82 -17.18 14.24 16.14
CA GLN A 82 -18.64 14.30 16.31
C GLN A 82 -19.05 15.29 17.40
#